data_AF-A0A948BDB1-F1
#
_entry.id   AF-A0A948BDB1-F1
#
_cell.length_a   1.000
_cell.length_b   1.000
_cell.length_c   1.000
_cell.angle_alpha   90.00
_cell.angle_beta   90.00
_cell.angle_gamma   90.00
#
_symmetry.space_group_name_H-M   'P 1'
#
loop_
_entity.id
_entity.type
_entity.pdbx_description
1 polymer ?
#
loop_
_entity_poly.entity_id
_entity_poly.type
_entity_poly.pdbx_seq_one_letter_code
_entity_poly.pdbx_strand_id
1 'polypeptide(L)'
;TLLEEQGADCIERATIALADPDSWDDLDRELVRIASYQWLLFTSINAVRYFLRRVFAQGMDVRDLKGPSIGVVGKATADCLLEYGIRADLLPEEFTGEGLADSLIKKGVNGAKILLPRALKAHEILPEKLRAANAEVTVVPVYQNIMPQLDDASLKREIEEGNIDVVTFTSSSTVTNFLAMLGLETQEEIQKLLAGVKIAAIGPITAKTIRKNGLTVDIQPENFTIPDLVDSIVTYFTK
;
A
#
# COMPACT_ATOMS: atom_id res chain seq x y z
N THR A 1 6.22 -19.12 6.27
CA THR A 1 5.06 -18.38 6.81
C THR A 1 4.59 -19.07 8.09
N LEU A 2 3.78 -18.43 8.93
CA LEU A 2 3.22 -19.09 10.13
C LEU A 2 2.40 -20.35 9.79
N LEU A 3 1.82 -20.44 8.59
CA LEU A 3 1.10 -21.63 8.11
C LEU A 3 2.08 -22.76 7.70
N GLU A 4 3.18 -22.43 7.03
CA GLU A 4 4.23 -23.42 6.70
C GLU A 4 4.85 -24.03 7.96
N GLU A 5 4.99 -23.25 9.04
CA GLU A 5 5.44 -23.76 10.35
C GLU A 5 4.45 -24.77 10.96
N GLN A 6 3.18 -24.73 10.55
CA GLN A 6 2.14 -25.70 10.91
C GLN A 6 2.01 -26.84 9.88
N GLY A 7 2.90 -26.90 8.87
CA GLY A 7 2.95 -27.96 7.87
C GLY A 7 2.07 -27.75 6.64
N ALA A 8 1.48 -26.56 6.45
CA ALA A 8 0.74 -26.24 5.24
C ALA A 8 1.66 -25.94 4.05
N ASP A 9 1.30 -26.40 2.86
CA ASP A 9 1.91 -25.95 1.61
C ASP A 9 1.28 -24.62 1.17
N CYS A 10 2.06 -23.54 1.15
CA CYS A 10 1.56 -22.19 0.99
C CYS A 10 1.89 -21.60 -0.38
N ILE A 11 0.84 -21.34 -1.16
CA ILE A 11 0.97 -20.60 -2.43
C ILE A 11 0.73 -19.11 -2.16
N GLU A 12 1.81 -18.33 -2.05
CA GLU A 12 1.68 -16.88 -1.91
C GLU A 12 1.34 -16.21 -3.25
N ARG A 13 0.25 -15.43 -3.25
CA ARG A 13 -0.20 -14.64 -4.41
C ARG A 13 -0.50 -13.21 -3.95
N ALA A 14 0.46 -12.32 -4.19
CA ALA A 14 0.23 -10.90 -4.01
C ALA A 14 -0.90 -10.46 -4.96
N THR A 15 -1.92 -9.80 -4.43
CA THR A 15 -3.03 -9.23 -5.20
C THR A 15 -2.91 -7.72 -5.38
N ILE A 16 -1.84 -7.14 -4.84
CA ILE A 16 -1.46 -5.73 -4.97
C ILE A 16 0.04 -5.70 -5.26
N ALA A 17 0.42 -5.02 -6.33
CA ALA A 17 1.81 -4.66 -6.63
C ALA A 17 1.97 -3.15 -6.68
N LEU A 18 3.20 -2.69 -6.50
CA LEU A 18 3.58 -1.31 -6.73
C LEU A 18 4.14 -1.19 -8.15
N ALA A 19 3.69 -0.18 -8.88
CA ALA A 19 4.20 0.15 -10.19
C ALA A 19 4.52 1.64 -10.29
N ASP A 20 5.25 1.97 -11.34
CA ASP A 20 5.53 3.33 -11.77
C ASP A 20 4.20 4.06 -12.05
N PRO A 21 4.12 5.38 -11.84
CA PRO A 21 2.99 6.17 -12.30
C PRO A 21 2.90 6.10 -13.83
N ASP A 22 1.72 6.36 -14.38
CA ASP A 22 1.49 6.33 -15.84
C ASP A 22 2.41 7.31 -16.59
N SER A 23 2.81 8.40 -15.93
CA SER A 23 3.82 9.34 -16.42
C SER A 23 4.68 9.88 -15.27
N TRP A 24 5.94 10.16 -15.58
CA TRP A 24 6.89 10.83 -14.71
C TRP A 24 6.99 12.35 -14.96
N ASP A 25 6.27 12.88 -15.96
CA ASP A 25 6.41 14.27 -16.43
C ASP A 25 6.18 15.30 -15.31
N ASP A 26 5.23 15.03 -14.42
CA ASP A 26 4.97 15.89 -13.28
C ASP A 26 6.17 15.95 -12.34
N LEU A 27 6.71 14.78 -11.95
CA LEU A 27 7.88 14.75 -11.08
C LEU A 27 9.08 15.41 -11.75
N ASP A 28 9.36 15.10 -13.02
CA ASP A 28 10.50 15.66 -13.74
C ASP A 28 10.45 17.18 -13.80
N ARG A 29 9.25 17.75 -14.07
CA ARG A 29 9.03 19.20 -14.06
C ARG A 29 9.27 19.79 -12.67
N GLU A 30 8.84 19.11 -11.62
CA GLU A 30 9.05 19.58 -10.25
C GLU A 30 10.51 19.48 -9.81
N LEU A 31 11.25 18.45 -10.26
CA LEU A 31 12.67 18.28 -9.96
C LEU A 31 13.52 19.44 -10.49
N VAL A 32 13.22 19.98 -11.67
CA VAL A 32 13.91 21.16 -12.24
C VAL A 32 13.83 22.38 -11.31
N ARG A 33 12.76 22.50 -10.54
CA ARG A 33 12.53 23.62 -9.61
C ARG A 33 12.56 23.19 -8.15
N ILE A 34 13.20 22.06 -7.82
CA ILE A 34 13.18 21.49 -6.47
C ILE A 34 13.68 22.48 -5.40
N ALA A 35 14.69 23.29 -5.72
CA ALA A 35 15.25 24.31 -4.84
C ALA A 35 14.29 25.46 -4.51
N SER A 36 13.18 25.59 -5.26
CA SER A 36 12.14 26.60 -5.00
C SER A 36 11.14 26.19 -3.91
N TYR A 37 11.12 24.90 -3.55
CA TYR A 37 10.29 24.39 -2.47
C TYR A 37 10.91 24.67 -1.11
N GLN A 38 10.07 24.98 -0.13
CA GLN A 38 10.47 25.11 1.27
C GLN A 38 10.43 23.75 1.96
N TRP A 39 9.52 22.87 1.52
CA TRP A 39 9.36 21.53 2.08
C TRP A 39 9.24 20.45 1.01
N LEU A 40 9.88 19.32 1.28
CA LEU A 40 9.70 18.05 0.58
C LEU A 40 9.19 17.03 1.60
N LEU A 41 7.98 16.49 1.37
CA LEU A 41 7.30 15.64 2.35
C LEU A 41 7.16 14.19 1.87
N PHE A 42 7.53 13.23 2.70
CA PHE A 42 7.32 11.80 2.43
C PHE A 42 6.42 11.14 3.47
N THR A 43 5.35 10.49 2.98
CA THR A 43 4.37 9.81 3.82
C THR A 43 4.58 8.30 3.88
N SER A 44 5.49 7.74 3.07
CA SER A 44 5.79 6.31 3.04
C SER A 44 7.20 6.02 2.55
N ILE A 45 7.73 4.86 2.94
CA ILE A 45 9.00 4.32 2.42
C ILE A 45 8.97 4.17 0.89
N ASN A 46 7.82 3.77 0.33
CA ASN A 46 7.65 3.63 -1.10
C ASN A 46 7.76 4.97 -1.83
N ALA A 47 7.19 6.05 -1.27
CA ALA A 47 7.33 7.38 -1.84
C ALA A 47 8.80 7.81 -1.91
N VAL A 48 9.58 7.55 -0.86
CA VAL A 48 11.04 7.81 -0.84
C VAL A 48 11.75 7.04 -1.94
N ARG A 49 11.55 5.72 -2.00
CA ARG A 49 12.24 4.83 -2.95
C ARG A 49 11.94 5.19 -4.39
N TYR A 50 10.66 5.38 -4.74
CA TYR A 50 10.26 5.69 -6.10
C TYR A 50 10.72 7.09 -6.53
N PHE A 51 10.62 8.08 -5.63
CA PHE A 51 11.13 9.43 -5.88
C PHE A 51 12.65 9.42 -6.15
N LEU A 52 13.45 8.83 -5.25
CA LEU A 52 14.91 8.81 -5.40
C LEU A 52 15.34 7.97 -6.60
N ARG A 53 14.65 6.86 -6.90
CA ARG A 53 14.89 6.10 -8.12
C ARG A 53 14.71 6.96 -9.37
N ARG A 54 13.68 7.82 -9.42
CA ARG A 54 13.49 8.74 -10.54
C ARG A 54 14.56 9.84 -10.58
N VAL A 55 14.92 10.42 -9.43
CA VAL A 55 16.03 11.39 -9.31
C VAL A 55 17.31 10.83 -9.91
N PHE A 56 17.71 9.61 -9.52
CA PHE A 56 18.91 8.98 -10.06
C PHE A 56 18.78 8.62 -11.55
N ALA A 57 17.60 8.22 -12.01
CA ALA A 57 17.35 7.98 -13.43
C ALA A 57 17.46 9.25 -14.29
N GLN A 58 17.26 10.44 -13.71
CA GLN A 58 17.50 11.73 -14.36
C GLN A 58 18.98 12.15 -14.35
N GLY A 59 19.89 11.31 -13.83
CA GLY A 59 21.31 11.63 -13.70
C GLY A 59 21.63 12.62 -12.58
N MET A 60 20.64 12.95 -11.73
CA MET A 60 20.82 13.74 -10.52
C MET A 60 21.28 12.86 -9.36
N ASP A 61 21.76 13.47 -8.28
CA ASP A 61 22.00 12.79 -7.02
C ASP A 61 21.38 13.53 -5.82
N VAL A 62 21.58 12.99 -4.61
CA VAL A 62 20.96 13.53 -3.40
C VAL A 62 21.39 14.97 -3.07
N ARG A 63 22.52 15.44 -3.59
CA ARG A 63 23.01 16.82 -3.41
C ARG A 63 22.16 17.82 -4.19
N ASP A 64 21.54 17.38 -5.29
CA ASP A 64 20.63 18.21 -6.08
C ASP A 64 19.29 18.47 -5.38
N LEU A 65 18.98 17.70 -4.32
CA LEU A 65 17.81 17.93 -3.46
C LEU A 65 18.01 19.09 -2.46
N LYS A 66 19.13 19.81 -2.54
CA LYS A 66 19.43 20.96 -1.67
C LYS A 66 18.40 22.08 -1.86
N GLY A 67 17.86 22.58 -0.75
CA GLY A 67 16.94 23.72 -0.74
C GLY A 67 15.79 23.51 0.25
N PRO A 68 14.86 22.58 -0.02
CA PRO A 68 13.77 22.27 0.89
C PRO A 68 14.25 21.59 2.17
N SER A 69 13.56 21.86 3.28
CA SER A 69 13.57 20.99 4.45
C SER A 69 12.76 19.72 4.18
N ILE A 70 13.14 18.61 4.77
CA ILE A 70 12.51 17.30 4.52
C ILE A 70 11.68 16.89 5.73
N GLY A 71 10.38 16.68 5.51
CA GLY A 71 9.45 16.17 6.51
C GLY A 71 9.00 14.75 6.21
N VAL A 72 8.90 13.91 7.22
CA VAL A 72 8.40 12.54 7.08
C VAL A 72 7.36 12.20 8.12
N VAL A 73 6.45 11.29 7.80
CA VAL A 73 5.39 10.87 8.74
C VAL A 73 5.93 9.98 9.86
N GLY A 74 6.79 9.01 9.55
CA GLY A 74 7.16 7.97 10.51
C GLY A 74 8.64 7.65 10.51
N LYS A 75 9.10 7.04 11.62
CA LYS A 75 10.50 6.69 11.86
C LYS A 75 11.07 5.77 10.78
N ALA A 76 10.32 4.77 10.32
CA ALA A 76 10.75 3.89 9.25
C ALA A 76 10.99 4.63 7.91
N THR A 77 10.21 5.66 7.61
CA THR A 77 10.43 6.52 6.43
C THR A 77 11.68 7.39 6.62
N ALA A 78 11.92 7.90 7.82
CA ALA A 78 13.14 8.64 8.16
C ALA A 78 14.40 7.77 8.03
N ASP A 79 14.33 6.53 8.52
CA ASP A 79 15.44 5.58 8.45
C ASP A 79 15.71 5.17 7.00
N CYS A 80 14.66 5.00 6.18
CA CYS A 80 14.84 4.77 4.74
C CYS A 80 15.53 5.94 4.03
N LEU A 81 15.22 7.20 4.34
CA LEU A 81 15.95 8.36 3.80
C LEU A 81 17.43 8.33 4.20
N LEU A 82 17.72 7.90 5.43
CA LEU A 82 19.07 7.83 5.96
C LEU A 82 19.95 6.81 5.22
N GLU A 83 19.36 5.73 4.68
CA GLU A 83 20.05 4.79 3.80
C GLU A 83 20.63 5.47 2.54
N TYR A 84 20.00 6.57 2.09
CA TYR A 84 20.49 7.41 0.98
C TYR A 84 21.33 8.59 1.44
N GLY A 85 21.70 8.65 2.73
CA GLY A 85 22.49 9.74 3.31
C GLY A 85 21.69 11.01 3.61
N ILE A 86 20.36 10.97 3.55
CA ILE A 86 19.48 12.11 3.78
C ILE A 86 18.89 12.04 5.19
N ARG A 87 18.98 13.13 5.96
CA ARG A 87 18.31 13.25 7.27
C ARG A 87 17.01 14.04 7.11
N ALA A 88 15.92 13.53 7.69
CA ALA A 88 14.68 14.30 7.79
C ALA A 88 14.84 15.40 8.85
N ASP A 89 14.40 16.62 8.52
CA ASP A 89 14.40 17.78 9.40
C ASP A 89 13.18 17.81 10.33
N LEU A 90 12.08 17.15 9.91
CA LEU A 90 10.84 17.09 10.65
C LEU A 90 10.31 15.65 10.72
N LEU A 91 10.11 15.20 11.96
CA LEU A 91 9.35 14.01 12.31
C LEU A 91 8.27 14.46 13.32
N PRO A 92 6.97 14.22 13.06
CA PRO A 92 5.90 14.61 13.98
C PRO A 92 5.88 13.73 15.23
N GLU A 93 5.24 14.21 16.30
CA GLU A 93 4.98 13.41 17.51
C GLU A 93 4.00 12.26 17.22
N GLU A 94 2.94 12.57 16.46
CA GLU A 94 2.01 11.58 15.94
C GLU A 94 2.43 11.16 14.53
N PHE A 95 2.74 9.87 14.33
CA PHE A 95 3.18 9.32 13.06
C PHE A 95 2.05 9.14 12.04
N THR A 96 1.30 10.22 11.80
CA THR A 96 0.16 10.31 10.88
C THR A 96 0.33 11.47 9.90
N GLY A 97 -0.46 11.49 8.82
CA GLY A 97 -0.46 12.64 7.89
C GLY A 97 -0.95 13.91 8.57
N GLU A 98 -1.93 13.78 9.47
CA GLU A 98 -2.49 14.83 10.30
C GLU A 98 -1.44 15.42 11.25
N GLY A 99 -0.68 14.55 11.93
CA GLY A 99 0.38 14.96 12.84
C GLY A 99 1.52 15.69 12.13
N LEU A 100 1.88 15.25 10.92
CA LEU A 100 2.85 15.96 10.08
C LEU A 100 2.32 17.34 9.66
N ALA A 101 1.05 17.42 9.24
CA ALA A 101 0.41 18.70 8.90
C ALA A 101 0.41 19.66 10.10
N ASP A 102 0.01 19.20 11.29
CA ASP A 102 -0.02 20.02 12.50
C ASP A 102 1.37 20.51 12.90
N SER A 103 2.37 19.65 12.80
CA SER A 103 3.75 19.99 13.11
C SER A 103 4.30 21.07 12.18
N LEU A 104 3.94 21.01 10.89
CA LEU A 104 4.28 22.04 9.91
C LEU A 104 3.52 23.34 10.18
N ILE A 105 2.20 23.28 10.42
CA ILE A 105 1.37 24.45 10.69
C ILE A 105 1.89 25.22 11.91
N LYS A 106 2.28 24.52 12.98
CA LYS A 106 2.91 25.11 14.18
C LYS A 106 4.22 25.84 13.86
N LYS A 107 4.96 25.44 12.82
CA LYS A 107 6.18 26.10 12.35
C LYS A 107 5.92 27.29 11.42
N GLY A 108 4.68 27.46 10.95
CA GLY A 108 4.27 28.49 10.00
C GLY A 108 4.48 28.06 8.55
N VAL A 109 3.36 27.83 7.84
CA VAL A 109 3.35 27.40 6.42
C VAL A 109 2.60 28.34 5.48
N ASN A 110 2.21 29.53 5.96
CA ASN A 110 1.52 30.50 5.12
C ASN A 110 2.39 30.90 3.92
N GLY A 111 1.91 30.61 2.69
CA GLY A 111 2.63 30.82 1.44
C GLY A 111 3.79 29.86 1.19
N ALA A 112 4.00 28.85 2.04
CA ALA A 112 5.09 27.90 1.87
C ALA A 112 4.81 26.96 0.71
N LYS A 113 5.79 26.79 -0.18
CA LYS A 113 5.76 25.82 -1.28
C LYS A 113 6.19 24.45 -0.78
N ILE A 114 5.31 23.47 -0.96
CA ILE A 114 5.47 22.11 -0.44
C ILE A 114 5.34 21.12 -1.60
N LEU A 115 6.36 20.30 -1.81
CA LEU A 115 6.32 19.17 -2.73
C LEU A 115 5.98 17.90 -1.94
N LEU A 116 4.95 17.18 -2.38
CA LEU A 116 4.45 15.95 -1.76
C LEU A 116 4.45 14.78 -2.77
N PRO A 117 5.58 14.06 -2.91
CA PRO A 117 5.63 12.77 -3.59
C PRO A 117 4.83 11.72 -2.82
N ARG A 118 3.88 11.05 -3.48
CA ARG A 118 3.04 10.02 -2.83
C ARG A 118 2.48 8.99 -3.82
N ALA A 119 1.69 8.04 -3.32
CA ALA A 119 0.92 7.13 -4.17
C ALA A 119 -0.13 7.89 -4.98
N LEU A 120 -0.43 7.45 -6.20
CA LEU A 120 -1.47 8.01 -7.06
C LEU A 120 -2.84 8.10 -6.36
N LYS A 121 -3.18 7.10 -5.56
CA LYS A 121 -4.39 7.07 -4.72
C LYS A 121 -3.97 7.07 -3.25
N ALA A 122 -4.25 8.15 -2.54
CA ALA A 122 -3.93 8.26 -1.12
C ALA A 122 -4.84 9.29 -0.42
N HIS A 123 -4.86 9.28 0.93
CA HIS A 123 -5.75 10.14 1.73
C HIS A 123 -5.42 11.64 1.58
N GLU A 124 -6.41 12.48 1.33
CA GLU A 124 -6.20 13.91 1.05
C GLU A 124 -6.03 14.80 2.29
N ILE A 125 -6.11 14.23 3.50
CA ILE A 125 -6.12 15.01 4.74
C ILE A 125 -4.86 15.88 4.91
N LEU A 126 -3.67 15.34 4.64
CA LEU A 126 -2.40 16.10 4.72
C LEU A 126 -2.37 17.30 3.76
N PRO A 127 -2.52 17.13 2.43
CA PRO A 127 -2.50 18.27 1.51
C PRO A 127 -3.66 19.25 1.73
N GLU A 128 -4.86 18.78 2.08
CA GLU A 128 -6.01 19.66 2.38
C GLU A 128 -5.75 20.53 3.60
N LYS A 129 -5.25 19.95 4.69
CA LYS A 129 -4.98 20.66 5.94
C LYS A 129 -3.87 21.71 5.78
N LEU A 130 -2.83 21.40 5.01
CA LEU A 130 -1.76 22.36 4.68
C LEU A 130 -2.28 23.50 3.79
N ARG A 131 -3.10 23.19 2.76
CA ARG A 131 -3.73 24.21 1.92
C ARG A 131 -4.67 25.12 2.72
N ALA A 132 -5.42 24.57 3.67
CA ALA A 132 -6.27 25.34 4.58
C ALA A 132 -5.46 26.30 5.48
N ALA A 133 -4.17 26.02 5.71
CA ALA A 133 -3.22 26.91 6.36
C ALA A 133 -2.45 27.82 5.38
N ASN A 134 -2.99 28.01 4.17
CA ASN A 134 -2.44 28.82 3.08
C ASN A 134 -1.09 28.35 2.51
N ALA A 135 -0.74 27.06 2.64
CA ALA A 135 0.43 26.50 1.95
C ALA A 135 0.13 26.19 0.48
N GLU A 136 1.12 26.36 -0.39
CA GLU A 136 1.10 25.96 -1.79
C GLU A 136 1.58 24.50 -1.92
N VAL A 137 0.64 23.54 -1.93
CA VAL A 137 0.98 22.11 -1.95
C VAL A 137 0.88 21.51 -3.35
N THR A 138 2.03 21.15 -3.92
CA THR A 138 2.16 20.36 -5.16
C THR A 138 2.20 18.87 -4.82
N VAL A 139 1.14 18.15 -5.18
CA VAL A 139 1.07 16.68 -5.01
C VAL A 139 1.54 16.02 -6.29
N VAL A 140 2.50 15.08 -6.17
CA VAL A 140 3.06 14.36 -7.31
C VAL A 140 2.96 12.85 -7.07
N PRO A 141 2.18 12.12 -7.88
CA PRO A 141 2.21 10.66 -7.89
C PRO A 141 3.60 10.15 -8.29
N VAL A 142 4.21 9.30 -7.46
CA VAL A 142 5.51 8.66 -7.77
C VAL A 142 5.43 7.15 -7.82
N TYR A 143 4.30 6.58 -7.42
CA TYR A 143 3.97 5.18 -7.61
C TYR A 143 2.47 4.99 -7.58
N GLN A 144 2.02 3.82 -8.02
CA GLN A 144 0.63 3.42 -7.91
C GLN A 144 0.52 1.97 -7.45
N ASN A 145 -0.57 1.68 -6.75
CA ASN A 145 -0.98 0.32 -6.50
C ASN A 145 -1.67 -0.19 -7.76
N ILE A 146 -1.14 -1.25 -8.34
CA ILE A 146 -1.76 -1.98 -9.45
C ILE A 146 -2.13 -3.39 -9.02
N MET A 147 -3.04 -3.98 -9.78
CA MET A 147 -3.26 -5.42 -9.73
C MET A 147 -2.08 -6.08 -10.46
N PRO A 148 -1.38 -7.04 -9.85
CA PRO A 148 -0.31 -7.77 -10.51
C PRO A 148 -0.82 -8.47 -11.77
N GLN A 149 -0.03 -8.43 -12.83
CA GLN A 149 -0.21 -9.28 -14.01
C GLN A 149 0.46 -10.62 -13.67
N LEU A 150 -0.23 -11.52 -12.97
CA LEU A 150 0.26 -12.88 -12.75
C LEU A 150 -0.22 -13.77 -13.89
N ASP A 151 0.45 -14.90 -14.10
CA ASP A 151 -0.08 -15.98 -14.92
C ASP A 151 -1.24 -16.65 -14.17
N ASP A 152 -2.41 -16.02 -14.25
CA ASP A 152 -3.64 -16.41 -13.56
C ASP A 152 -4.15 -17.78 -14.02
N ALA A 153 -3.68 -18.28 -15.18
CA ALA A 153 -4.00 -19.62 -15.65
C ALA A 153 -3.44 -20.71 -14.73
N SER A 154 -2.25 -20.49 -14.14
CA SER A 154 -1.65 -21.43 -13.20
C SER A 154 -2.47 -21.57 -11.92
N LEU A 155 -2.82 -20.44 -11.28
CA LEU A 155 -3.60 -20.44 -10.04
C LEU A 155 -5.02 -20.96 -10.25
N LYS A 156 -5.66 -20.57 -11.35
CA LYS A 156 -6.98 -21.06 -11.71
C LYS A 156 -6.96 -22.58 -11.91
N ARG A 157 -5.93 -23.11 -12.59
CA ARG A 157 -5.76 -24.56 -12.76
C ARG A 157 -5.57 -25.28 -11.42
N GLU A 158 -4.74 -24.77 -10.52
CA GLU A 158 -4.56 -25.38 -9.18
C GLU A 158 -5.88 -25.48 -8.42
N ILE A 159 -6.73 -24.45 -8.52
CA ILE A 159 -8.06 -24.46 -7.91
C ILE A 159 -8.97 -25.49 -8.61
N GLU A 160 -9.01 -25.50 -9.94
CA GLU A 160 -9.84 -26.43 -10.73
C GLU A 160 -9.44 -27.90 -10.55
N GLU A 161 -8.15 -28.17 -10.37
CA GLU A 161 -7.60 -29.51 -10.11
C GLU A 161 -7.82 -29.96 -8.66
N GLY A 162 -8.29 -29.07 -7.78
CA GLY A 162 -8.58 -29.38 -6.38
C GLY A 162 -7.33 -29.41 -5.49
N ASN A 163 -6.25 -28.76 -5.90
CA ASN A 163 -4.99 -28.69 -5.14
C ASN A 163 -5.02 -27.58 -4.06
N ILE A 164 -6.12 -26.82 -3.96
CA ILE A 164 -6.28 -25.72 -3.01
C ILE A 164 -7.38 -26.04 -1.99
N ASP A 165 -6.98 -26.29 -0.75
CA ASP A 165 -7.93 -26.55 0.35
C ASP A 165 -8.54 -25.27 0.92
N VAL A 166 -7.76 -24.19 0.99
CA VAL A 166 -8.18 -22.93 1.62
C VAL A 166 -7.56 -21.71 0.94
N VAL A 167 -8.37 -20.66 0.78
CA VAL A 167 -7.93 -19.32 0.37
C VAL A 167 -8.11 -18.35 1.53
N THR A 168 -7.06 -17.59 1.84
CA THR A 168 -7.03 -16.67 2.98
C THR A 168 -7.00 -15.21 2.52
N PHE A 169 -7.83 -14.35 3.12
CA PHE A 169 -7.88 -12.92 2.81
C PHE A 169 -7.63 -12.05 4.05
N THR A 170 -6.66 -11.14 3.95
CA THR A 170 -6.26 -10.23 5.03
C THR A 170 -6.81 -8.81 4.85
N SER A 171 -7.46 -8.52 3.73
CA SER A 171 -8.15 -7.25 3.53
C SER A 171 -9.25 -7.33 2.47
N SER A 172 -10.21 -6.40 2.51
CA SER A 172 -11.28 -6.32 1.52
C SER A 172 -10.76 -6.17 0.08
N SER A 173 -9.67 -5.42 -0.13
CA SER A 173 -9.12 -5.21 -1.48
C SER A 173 -8.48 -6.48 -2.04
N THR A 174 -7.89 -7.33 -1.18
CA THR A 174 -7.32 -8.62 -1.63
C THR A 174 -8.39 -9.55 -2.19
N VAL A 175 -9.62 -9.50 -1.65
CA VAL A 175 -10.76 -10.27 -2.18
C VAL A 175 -11.14 -9.79 -3.57
N THR A 176 -11.37 -8.48 -3.73
CA THR A 176 -11.80 -7.92 -5.02
C THR A 176 -10.75 -8.10 -6.10
N ASN A 177 -9.47 -7.95 -5.74
CA ASN A 177 -8.37 -8.10 -6.69
C ASN A 177 -8.17 -9.57 -7.08
N PHE A 178 -8.24 -10.51 -6.14
CA PHE A 178 -8.14 -11.93 -6.44
C PHE A 178 -9.20 -12.41 -7.43
N LEU A 179 -10.46 -12.01 -7.23
CA LEU A 179 -11.55 -12.38 -8.14
C LEU A 179 -11.37 -11.78 -9.55
N ALA A 180 -10.93 -10.52 -9.61
CA ALA A 180 -10.63 -9.86 -10.88
C ALA A 180 -9.45 -10.52 -11.62
N MET A 181 -8.40 -10.92 -10.90
CA MET A 181 -7.25 -11.65 -11.48
C MET A 181 -7.68 -13.00 -12.09
N LEU A 182 -8.57 -13.73 -11.41
CA LEU A 182 -9.10 -14.99 -11.96
C LEU A 182 -10.10 -14.79 -13.12
N GLY A 183 -10.37 -13.55 -13.51
CA GLY A 183 -11.33 -13.19 -14.57
C GLY A 183 -12.76 -13.60 -14.23
N LEU A 184 -13.13 -13.57 -12.95
CA LEU A 184 -14.45 -13.97 -12.49
C LEU A 184 -15.34 -12.74 -12.36
N GLU A 185 -16.33 -12.62 -13.25
CA GLU A 185 -17.21 -11.44 -13.31
C GLU A 185 -18.57 -11.72 -12.67
N THR A 186 -19.01 -12.98 -12.69
CA THR A 186 -20.33 -13.39 -12.19
C THR A 186 -20.23 -14.22 -10.91
N GLN A 187 -21.23 -14.11 -10.05
CA GLN A 187 -21.29 -14.94 -8.83
C GLN A 187 -21.33 -16.43 -9.14
N GLU A 188 -21.91 -16.83 -10.27
CA GLU A 188 -21.96 -18.23 -10.70
C GLU A 188 -20.56 -18.77 -11.03
N GLU A 189 -19.75 -18.02 -11.79
CA GLU A 189 -18.36 -18.39 -12.07
C GLU A 189 -17.52 -18.49 -10.79
N ILE A 190 -17.70 -17.51 -9.89
CA ILE A 190 -17.00 -17.46 -8.61
C ILE A 190 -17.33 -18.70 -7.76
N GLN A 191 -18.63 -18.99 -7.59
CA GLN A 191 -19.09 -20.13 -6.81
C GLN A 191 -18.67 -21.46 -7.41
N LYS A 192 -18.68 -21.56 -8.74
CA LYS A 192 -18.26 -22.77 -9.45
C LYS A 192 -16.77 -23.04 -9.28
N LEU A 193 -15.92 -22.04 -9.47
CA LEU A 193 -14.47 -22.21 -9.38
C LEU A 193 -14.05 -22.52 -7.94
N LEU A 194 -14.59 -21.80 -6.96
CA LEU A 194 -14.23 -21.98 -5.55
C LEU A 194 -15.11 -23.03 -4.85
N ALA A 195 -15.84 -23.85 -5.61
CA ALA A 195 -16.64 -24.93 -5.05
C ALA A 195 -15.73 -25.93 -4.34
N GLY A 196 -15.96 -26.15 -3.04
CA GLY A 196 -15.17 -27.06 -2.21
C GLY A 196 -13.93 -26.43 -1.57
N VAL A 197 -13.52 -25.24 -2.01
CA VAL A 197 -12.41 -24.49 -1.41
C VAL A 197 -12.90 -23.72 -0.19
N LYS A 198 -12.20 -23.83 0.94
CA LYS A 198 -12.53 -23.08 2.15
C LYS A 198 -12.06 -21.64 2.05
N ILE A 199 -12.83 -20.72 2.63
CA ILE A 199 -12.49 -19.30 2.60
C ILE A 199 -12.29 -18.79 4.03
N ALA A 200 -11.07 -18.31 4.30
CA ALA A 200 -10.70 -17.69 5.55
C ALA A 200 -10.60 -16.16 5.42
N ALA A 201 -11.21 -15.44 6.36
CA ALA A 201 -11.15 -13.98 6.42
C ALA A 201 -10.53 -13.54 7.74
N ILE A 202 -9.58 -12.60 7.71
CA ILE A 202 -8.97 -12.08 8.94
C ILE A 202 -9.96 -11.36 9.87
N GLY A 203 -11.06 -10.83 9.32
CA GLY A 203 -12.00 -10.03 10.10
C GLY A 203 -13.27 -9.59 9.34
N PRO A 204 -14.17 -8.87 10.03
CA PRO A 204 -15.55 -8.67 9.60
C PRO A 204 -15.71 -7.84 8.32
N ILE A 205 -14.80 -6.89 8.07
CA ILE A 205 -14.83 -6.07 6.85
C ILE A 205 -14.51 -6.95 5.63
N THR A 206 -13.45 -7.76 5.72
CA THR A 206 -13.08 -8.72 4.67
C THR A 206 -14.18 -9.75 4.45
N ALA A 207 -14.74 -10.30 5.53
CA ALA A 207 -15.85 -11.25 5.47
C ALA A 207 -17.11 -10.67 4.80
N LYS A 208 -17.42 -9.39 5.05
CA LYS A 208 -18.52 -8.69 4.36
C LYS A 208 -18.29 -8.61 2.86
N THR A 209 -17.06 -8.34 2.43
CA THR A 209 -16.71 -8.29 1.00
C THR A 209 -16.78 -9.66 0.34
N ILE A 210 -16.33 -10.72 1.01
CA ILE A 210 -16.47 -12.11 0.52
C ILE A 210 -17.95 -12.43 0.28
N ARG A 211 -18.81 -12.18 1.28
CA ARG A 211 -20.27 -12.42 1.17
C ARG A 211 -20.93 -11.59 0.08
N LYS A 212 -20.51 -10.34 -0.12
CA LYS A 212 -21.02 -9.48 -1.19
C LYS A 212 -20.76 -10.06 -2.59
N ASN A 213 -19.69 -10.84 -2.75
CA ASN A 213 -19.34 -11.52 -4.00
C ASN A 213 -19.93 -12.94 -4.11
N GLY A 214 -20.92 -13.29 -3.27
CA GLY A 214 -21.63 -14.57 -3.36
C GLY A 214 -20.92 -15.76 -2.72
N LEU A 215 -19.84 -15.52 -1.97
CA LEU A 215 -19.05 -16.56 -1.30
C LEU A 215 -19.41 -16.67 0.20
N THR A 216 -19.17 -17.83 0.78
CA THR A 216 -19.27 -18.07 2.22
C THR A 216 -17.91 -17.85 2.89
N VAL A 217 -17.93 -17.50 4.18
CA VAL A 217 -16.71 -17.44 5.00
C VAL A 217 -16.77 -18.62 5.93
N ASP A 218 -15.87 -19.58 5.75
CA ASP A 218 -15.78 -20.80 6.55
C ASP A 218 -15.00 -20.56 7.85
N ILE A 219 -13.98 -19.70 7.78
CA ILE A 219 -13.03 -19.47 8.88
C ILE A 219 -12.88 -17.97 9.10
N GLN A 220 -13.10 -17.52 10.34
CA GLN A 220 -12.83 -16.15 10.75
C GLN A 220 -12.45 -16.16 12.24
N PRO A 221 -11.29 -15.62 12.63
CA PRO A 221 -10.91 -15.55 14.03
C PRO A 221 -11.76 -14.52 14.79
N GLU A 222 -11.84 -14.68 16.12
CA GLU A 222 -12.46 -13.68 17.00
C GLU A 222 -11.61 -12.40 17.09
N ASN A 223 -10.29 -12.58 17.17
CA ASN A 223 -9.30 -11.51 17.15
C ASN A 223 -8.75 -11.36 15.73
N PHE A 224 -8.73 -10.14 15.20
CA PHE A 224 -8.41 -9.90 13.79
C PHE A 224 -6.90 -9.77 13.54
N THR A 225 -6.12 -10.74 14.03
CA THR A 225 -4.66 -10.80 13.86
C THR A 225 -4.24 -11.96 12.98
N ILE A 226 -3.00 -11.91 12.46
CA ILE A 226 -2.45 -13.01 11.64
C ILE A 226 -2.28 -14.29 12.48
N PRO A 227 -1.68 -14.28 13.69
CA PRO A 227 -1.62 -15.48 14.52
C PRO A 227 -2.98 -16.12 14.78
N ASP A 228 -3.99 -15.34 15.17
CA ASP A 228 -5.33 -15.88 15.46
C ASP A 228 -6.00 -16.46 14.20
N LEU A 229 -5.76 -15.86 13.03
CA LEU A 229 -6.25 -16.40 11.74
C LEU A 229 -5.61 -17.76 11.46
N VAL A 230 -4.30 -17.90 11.69
CA VAL A 230 -3.57 -19.17 11.52
C VAL A 230 -4.13 -20.23 12.47
N ASP A 231 -4.27 -19.90 13.75
CA ASP A 231 -4.82 -20.82 14.76
C ASP A 231 -6.24 -21.28 14.41
N SER A 232 -7.06 -20.39 13.87
CA SER A 232 -8.42 -20.69 13.42
C SER A 232 -8.42 -21.64 12.21
N ILE A 233 -7.49 -21.47 11.28
CA ILE A 233 -7.31 -22.37 10.13
C ILE A 233 -6.87 -23.75 10.60
N VAL A 234 -5.84 -23.82 11.46
CA VAL A 234 -5.35 -25.09 12.02
C VAL A 234 -6.48 -25.81 12.76
N THR A 235 -7.23 -25.11 13.60
CA THR A 235 -8.37 -25.66 14.33
C THR A 235 -9.47 -26.20 13.40
N TYR A 236 -9.66 -25.59 12.23
CA TYR A 236 -10.65 -26.04 11.25
C TYR A 236 -10.26 -27.38 10.60
N PHE A 237 -8.99 -27.55 10.22
CA PHE A 237 -8.50 -28.74 9.51
C PHE A 237 -8.07 -29.90 10.42
N THR A 238 -7.98 -29.68 11.73
CA THR A 238 -7.64 -30.71 12.72
C THR A 238 -8.84 -31.32 13.44
N LYS A 239 -10.05 -30.81 13.18
CA LYS A 239 -11.32 -31.32 13.71
C LYS A 239 -11.99 -32.26 12.71
#